data_AF-A0A7C3BDL4-F1
#
_entry.id   AF-A0A7C3BDL4-F1
#
_cell.length_a   1.000
_cell.length_b   1.000
_cell.length_c   1.000
_cell.angle_alpha   90.00
_cell.angle_beta   90.00
_cell.angle_gamma   90.00
#
_symmetry.space_group_name_H-M   'P 1'
#
loop_
_entity.id
_entity.type
_entity.pdbx_description
1 polymer ?
#
loop_
_entity_poly.entity_id
_entity_poly.type
_entity_poly.pdbx_seq_one_letter_code
_entity_poly.pdbx_strand_id
1 'polypeptide(L)'
;MGESKVSKKRAQLIKVGEALFVKHGMRRVTVKEICSQANVSKPTFYKFFENKEALVRQIAEQWIDDVVETIEGIEDADIPFQHKLQRLLAI
;
A
#
# COMPACT_ATOMS: atom_id res chain seq x y z
N MET A 1 19.59 -5.53 15.54
CA MET A 1 19.52 -6.09 14.17
C MET A 1 18.15 -6.72 13.80
N GLY A 2 17.09 -6.56 14.60
CA GLY A 2 15.78 -7.20 14.37
C GLY A 2 14.74 -6.38 13.59
N GLU A 3 14.84 -5.05 13.61
CA GLU A 3 13.82 -4.14 13.03
C GLU A 3 13.73 -4.22 11.51
N SER A 4 14.86 -4.41 10.81
CA SER A 4 14.89 -4.49 9.34
C SER A 4 14.14 -5.70 8.77
N LYS A 5 14.22 -6.88 9.42
CA LYS A 5 13.50 -8.09 8.95
C LYS A 5 12.00 -8.00 9.20
N VAL A 6 11.59 -7.42 10.32
CA VAL A 6 10.19 -7.23 10.70
C VAL A 6 9.53 -6.25 9.72
N SER A 7 10.18 -5.13 9.43
CA SER A 7 9.73 -4.15 8.43
C SER A 7 9.59 -4.78 7.03
N LYS A 8 10.57 -5.57 6.57
CA LYS A 8 10.50 -6.28 5.28
C LYS A 8 9.28 -7.20 5.14
N LYS A 9 8.95 -7.96 6.19
CA LYS A 9 7.76 -8.85 6.15
C LYS A 9 6.46 -8.07 6.09
N ARG A 10 6.37 -6.96 6.84
CA ARG A 10 5.21 -6.05 6.79
C ARG A 10 5.03 -5.47 5.39
N ALA A 11 6.11 -4.95 4.79
CA ALA A 11 6.09 -4.42 3.43
C ALA A 11 5.68 -5.49 2.39
N GLN A 12 6.16 -6.73 2.56
CA GLN A 12 5.77 -7.84 1.67
C GLN A 12 4.28 -8.19 1.77
N LEU A 13 3.70 -8.18 2.99
CA LEU A 13 2.27 -8.40 3.19
C LEU A 13 1.43 -7.32 2.50
N ILE A 14 1.85 -6.06 2.59
CA ILE A 14 1.22 -4.91 1.93
C ILE A 14 1.25 -5.09 0.41
N LYS A 15 2.44 -5.25 -0.17
CA LYS A 15 2.64 -5.40 -1.61
C LYS A 15 1.84 -6.55 -2.21
N VAL A 16 1.86 -7.72 -1.55
CA VAL A 16 1.12 -8.90 -2.01
C VAL A 16 -0.38 -8.73 -1.80
N GLY A 17 -0.79 -8.16 -0.66
CA GLY A 17 -2.19 -7.86 -0.37
C GLY A 17 -2.80 -6.95 -1.43
N GLU A 18 -2.13 -5.84 -1.73
CA GLU A 18 -2.51 -4.88 -2.77
C GLU A 18 -2.71 -5.56 -4.12
N ALA A 19 -1.70 -6.28 -4.60
CA ALA A 19 -1.76 -6.99 -5.88
C ALA A 19 -2.95 -7.97 -5.95
N LEU A 20 -3.23 -8.67 -4.86
CA LEU A 20 -4.36 -9.60 -4.80
C LEU A 20 -5.70 -8.87 -4.74
N PHE A 21 -5.81 -7.79 -3.96
CA PHE A 21 -7.05 -7.02 -3.85
C PHE A 21 -7.41 -6.34 -5.17
N VAL A 22 -6.44 -5.78 -5.89
CA VAL A 22 -6.65 -5.20 -7.23
C VAL A 22 -7.11 -6.27 -8.21
N LYS A 23 -6.49 -7.45 -8.21
CA LYS A 23 -6.78 -8.51 -9.19
C LYS A 23 -8.08 -9.27 -8.91
N HIS A 24 -8.44 -9.46 -7.65
CA HIS A 24 -9.47 -10.41 -7.24
C HIS A 24 -10.58 -9.81 -6.36
N GLY A 25 -10.43 -8.55 -5.94
CA GLY A 25 -11.34 -7.87 -5.04
C GLY A 25 -11.17 -8.30 -3.58
N MET A 26 -11.39 -7.35 -2.67
CA MET A 26 -11.19 -7.53 -1.23
C MET A 26 -12.03 -8.65 -0.62
N ARG A 27 -13.25 -8.89 -1.14
CA ARG A 27 -14.15 -9.93 -0.62
C ARG A 27 -13.59 -11.34 -0.82
N ARG A 28 -13.03 -11.62 -2.00
CA ARG A 28 -12.58 -12.97 -2.40
C ARG A 28 -11.25 -13.36 -1.77
N VAL A 29 -10.33 -12.40 -1.64
CA VAL A 29 -8.98 -12.66 -1.12
C VAL A 29 -9.03 -13.05 0.35
N THR A 30 -8.23 -14.05 0.73
CA THR A 30 -8.14 -14.55 2.11
C THR A 30 -6.78 -14.26 2.75
N VAL A 31 -6.75 -14.14 4.08
CA VAL A 31 -5.48 -14.00 4.84
C VAL A 31 -4.53 -15.16 4.56
N LYS A 32 -5.04 -16.39 4.37
CA LYS A 32 -4.23 -17.57 4.04
C LYS A 32 -3.51 -17.40 2.70
N GLU A 33 -4.21 -16.90 1.70
CA GLU A 33 -3.66 -16.68 0.35
C GLU A 33 -2.59 -15.59 0.36
N ILE A 34 -2.87 -14.46 1.03
CA ILE A 34 -1.90 -13.37 1.21
C ILE A 34 -0.63 -13.90 1.90
N CYS A 35 -0.79 -14.61 3.02
CA CYS A 35 0.32 -15.22 3.75
C CYS A 35 1.16 -16.15 2.88
N SER A 36 0.51 -17.02 2.10
CA SER A 36 1.18 -17.96 1.21
C SER A 36 2.00 -17.26 0.13
N GLN A 37 1.45 -16.24 -0.51
CA GLN A 37 2.13 -15.50 -1.57
C GLN A 37 3.22 -14.55 -1.05
N ALA A 38 3.04 -14.02 0.16
CA ALA A 38 4.04 -13.20 0.83
C ALA A 38 5.18 -14.02 1.47
N ASN A 39 5.08 -15.36 1.50
CA ASN A 39 5.97 -16.24 2.24
C ASN A 39 6.06 -15.86 3.74
N VAL A 40 4.89 -15.59 4.34
CA VAL A 40 4.73 -15.17 5.74
C VAL A 40 3.74 -16.11 6.44
N SER A 41 3.99 -16.47 7.69
CA SER A 41 3.06 -17.32 8.46
C SER A 41 1.84 -16.53 8.95
N LYS A 42 0.69 -17.20 9.12
CA LYS A 42 -0.51 -16.56 9.69
C LYS A 42 -0.27 -15.86 11.03
N PRO A 43 0.44 -16.44 12.03
CA PRO A 43 0.75 -15.71 13.26
C PRO A 43 1.57 -14.44 13.03
N THR A 44 2.46 -14.45 12.03
CA THR A 44 3.23 -13.26 11.67
C THR A 44 2.34 -12.20 11.01
N PHE A 45 1.36 -12.58 10.19
CA PHE A 45 0.36 -11.66 9.67
C PHE A 45 -0.39 -10.97 10.81
N TYR A 46 -0.91 -11.76 11.75
CA TYR A 46 -1.69 -11.23 12.88
C TYR A 46 -0.86 -10.42 13.88
N LYS A 47 0.48 -10.53 13.84
CA LYS A 47 1.38 -9.61 14.55
C LYS A 47 1.39 -8.19 13.94
N PHE A 48 1.09 -8.06 12.65
CA PHE A 48 1.10 -6.77 11.94
C PHE A 48 -0.29 -6.20 11.70
N PHE A 49 -1.28 -7.06 11.45
CA PHE A 49 -2.62 -6.67 11.06
C PHE A 49 -3.63 -7.54 11.80
N GLU A 50 -4.57 -6.90 12.52
CA GLU A 50 -5.58 -7.60 13.30
C GLU A 50 -6.52 -8.45 12.42
N ASN A 51 -6.75 -8.02 11.18
CA ASN A 51 -7.60 -8.68 10.20
C ASN A 51 -7.23 -8.23 8.77
N LYS A 52 -7.97 -8.72 7.78
CA LYS A 52 -7.75 -8.39 6.36
C LYS A 52 -8.09 -6.92 6.09
N GLU A 53 -9.10 -6.39 6.76
CA GLU A 53 -9.60 -5.04 6.61
C GLU A 53 -8.59 -4.01 7.12
N ALA A 54 -7.82 -4.33 8.15
CA ALA A 54 -6.70 -3.52 8.63
C ALA A 54 -5.58 -3.42 7.58
N LEU A 55 -5.27 -4.51 6.87
CA LEU A 55 -4.33 -4.49 5.76
C LEU A 55 -4.85 -3.65 4.58
N VAL A 56 -6.13 -3.80 4.24
CA VAL A 56 -6.79 -2.97 3.21
C VAL A 56 -6.69 -1.48 3.57
N ARG A 57 -7.01 -1.12 4.82
CA ARG A 57 -6.93 0.27 5.27
C ARG A 57 -5.51 0.81 5.13
N GLN A 58 -4.51 0.04 5.54
CA GLN A 58 -3.12 0.44 5.42
C GLN A 58 -2.69 0.69 3.97
N ILE A 59 -3.17 -0.13 3.02
CA ILE A 59 -2.90 0.05 1.59
C ILE A 59 -3.59 1.32 1.08
N ALA A 60 -4.85 1.55 1.48
CA ALA A 60 -5.59 2.76 1.09
C ALA A 60 -4.94 4.03 1.65
N GLU A 61 -4.46 4.00 2.90
CA GLU A 61 -3.69 5.08 3.50
C GLU A 61 -2.43 5.38 2.69
N GLN A 62 -1.66 4.36 2.28
CA GLN A 62 -0.48 4.57 1.44
C GLN A 62 -0.81 5.19 0.09
N TRP A 63 -1.88 4.77 -0.58
CA TRP A 63 -2.29 5.39 -1.84
C TRP A 63 -2.69 6.86 -1.65
N ILE A 64 -3.36 7.19 -0.54
CA ILE A 64 -3.71 8.58 -0.22
C ILE A 64 -2.42 9.38 0.02
N ASP A 65 -1.50 8.86 0.82
CA ASP A 65 -0.22 9.51 1.11
C ASP A 65 0.58 9.75 -0.18
N ASP A 66 0.67 8.76 -1.07
CA ASP A 66 1.36 8.88 -2.37
C ASP A 66 0.73 9.97 -3.27
N VAL A 67 -0.61 10.09 -3.24
CA VAL A 67 -1.33 11.14 -3.97
C VAL A 67 -1.06 12.51 -3.37
N VAL A 68 -1.08 12.64 -2.04
CA VAL A 68 -0.76 13.90 -1.35
C VAL A 68 0.67 14.33 -1.66
N GLU A 69 1.65 13.43 -1.54
CA GLU A 69 3.05 13.72 -1.87
C GLU A 69 3.22 14.15 -3.33
N THR A 70 2.48 13.52 -4.25
CA THR A 70 2.47 13.91 -5.67
C THR A 70 1.92 15.33 -5.87
N ILE A 71 0.83 15.69 -5.16
CA ILE A 71 0.22 17.02 -5.25
C ILE A 71 1.18 18.07 -4.67
N GLU A 72 1.75 17.84 -3.49
CA GLU A 72 2.74 18.71 -2.85
C GLU A 72 3.94 18.94 -3.78
N GLY A 73 4.46 17.88 -4.41
CA GLY A 73 5.55 17.99 -5.38
C GLY A 73 5.20 18.79 -6.64
N ILE A 74 3.93 18.82 -7.06
CA ILE A 74 3.46 19.67 -8.17
C ILE A 74 3.34 21.13 -7.72
N GLU A 75 2.87 21.38 -6.50
CA GLU A 75 2.76 22.72 -5.92
C GLU A 75 4.13 23.38 -5.79
N ASP A 76 5.13 22.64 -5.30
CA ASP A 76 6.49 23.13 -5.11
C ASP A 76 7.30 23.21 -6.42
N ALA A 77 6.84 22.60 -7.50
CA ALA A 77 7.54 22.64 -8.78
C ALA A 77 7.63 24.07 -9.34
N ASP A 78 8.82 24.49 -9.73
CA ASP A 78 9.05 25.75 -10.43
C ASP A 78 8.70 25.62 -11.92
N ILE A 79 7.40 25.45 -12.19
CA ILE A 79 6.81 25.34 -13.53
C ILE A 79 5.59 26.25 -13.65
N PRO A 80 5.26 26.73 -14.87
CA PRO A 80 4.04 27.49 -15.11
C PRO A 80 2.78 26.78 -14.59
N PHE A 81 1.82 27.55 -14.05
CA PHE A 81 0.56 27.03 -13.49
C PHE A 81 -0.19 26.10 -14.45
N GLN A 82 -0.17 26.39 -15.76
CA GLN A 82 -0.79 25.53 -16.77
C GLN A 82 -0.22 24.10 -16.76
N HIS A 83 1.10 23.95 -16.55
CA HIS A 83 1.73 22.64 -16.44
C HIS A 83 1.44 21.97 -15.09
N LYS A 84 1.27 22.74 -14.01
CA LYS A 84 0.78 22.21 -12.72
C LYS A 84 -0.62 21.61 -12.88
N LEU A 85 -1.54 22.34 -13.51
CA LEU A 85 -2.89 21.85 -13.81
C LEU A 85 -2.88 20.58 -14.66
N GLN A 86 -2.05 20.53 -15.71
CA GLN A 86 -1.92 19.33 -16.55
C GLN A 86 -1.46 18.12 -15.75
N ARG A 87 -0.52 18.30 -14.80
CA ARG A 87 -0.04 17.21 -13.95
C ARG A 87 -1.10 16.76 -12.94
N LEU A 88 -1.82 17.69 -12.31
CA LEU A 88 -2.90 17.36 -11.37
C LEU A 88 -4.05 16.58 -12.03
N LEU A 89 -4.37 16.88 -13.29
CA LEU A 89 -5.41 16.17 -14.05
C LEU A 89 -4.98 14.80 -14.59
N ALA A 90 -3.69 14.47 -14.51
CA ALA A 90 -3.11 13.22 -15.01
C ALA A 90 -2.82 12.19 -13.90
N ILE A 91 -3.19 12.50 -12.65
CA ILE A 91 -3.20 11.58 -11.51
C ILE A 91 -4.39 10.62 -11.66
#